data_AF-A0A8T5JKZ7-F1
#
_entry.id   AF-A0A8T5JKZ7-F1
#
_cell.length_a   1.000
_cell.length_b   1.000
_cell.length_c   1.000
_cell.angle_alpha   90.00
_cell.angle_beta   90.00
_cell.angle_gamma   90.00
#
_symmetry.space_group_name_H-M   'P 1'
#
loop_
_entity.id
_entity.type
_entity.pdbx_description
1 polymer ?
#
loop_
_entity_poly.entity_id
_entity_poly.type
_entity_poly.pdbx_seq_one_letter_code
_entity_poly.pdbx_strand_id
1 'polypeptide(L)' 'MVLTKKKEERLKRMPNIETRLRKSKDGKYLINQTIITHVRPLDYYEAILNGSLDGDLEVEEIVV' A
#
# COMPACT_ATOMS: atom_id res chain seq x y z
N MET A 1 25.00 8.50 -5.48
CA MET A 1 24.57 7.40 -4.58
C MET A 1 23.84 6.38 -5.41
N VAL A 2 24.45 5.22 -5.68
CA VAL A 2 23.82 4.15 -6.48
C VAL A 2 23.23 3.15 -5.50
N LEU A 3 21.91 2.98 -5.53
CA LEU A 3 21.23 1.99 -4.69
C LEU A 3 21.49 0.61 -5.29
N THR A 4 21.79 -0.38 -4.46
CA THR A 4 21.95 -1.78 -4.90
C THR A 4 20.64 -2.26 -5.54
N LYS A 5 20.70 -3.01 -6.64
CA LYS A 5 19.52 -3.50 -7.41
C LYS A 5 18.41 -4.09 -6.53
N LYS A 6 18.78 -4.87 -5.50
CA LYS A 6 17.86 -5.47 -4.52
C LYS A 6 17.04 -4.42 -3.72
N LYS A 7 17.64 -3.26 -3.42
CA LYS A 7 17.00 -2.16 -2.68
C LYS A 7 16.06 -1.36 -3.59
N GLU A 8 16.41 -1.20 -4.87
CA GLU A 8 15.53 -0.57 -5.86
C GLU A 8 14.27 -1.40 -6.14
N GLU A 9 14.42 -2.71 -6.30
CA GLU A 9 13.28 -3.62 -6.45
C GLU A 9 12.35 -3.60 -5.23
N ARG A 10 12.93 -3.50 -4.03
CA ARG A 10 12.13 -3.35 -2.80
C ARG A 10 11.37 -2.02 -2.78
N LEU A 11 12.02 -0.92 -3.15
CA LEU A 11 11.39 0.40 -3.22
C LEU A 11 10.26 0.45 -4.26
N LYS A 12 10.39 -0.25 -5.39
CA LYS A 12 9.32 -0.38 -6.41
C LYS A 12 8.10 -1.15 -5.89
N ARG A 13 8.28 -2.01 -4.87
CA ARG A 13 7.20 -2.79 -4.25
C ARG A 13 6.59 -2.11 -3.02
N MET A 14 7.18 -1.01 -2.54
CA MET A 14 6.64 -0.29 -1.38
C MET A 14 5.32 0.38 -1.77
N PRO A 15 4.30 0.34 -0.89
CA PRO A 15 3.10 1.13 -1.10
C PRO A 15 3.42 2.62 -1.01
N ASN A 16 2.69 3.41 -1.79
CA ASN A 16 2.66 4.85 -1.61
C ASN A 16 1.77 5.14 -0.40
N ILE A 17 2.35 5.72 0.64
CA ILE A 17 1.65 6.11 1.86
C ILE A 17 1.44 7.62 1.81
N GLU A 18 0.17 8.05 1.73
CA GLU A 18 -0.22 9.45 1.80
C GLU A 18 -0.98 9.72 3.10
N THR A 19 -0.60 10.78 3.80
CA THR A 19 -1.35 11.25 4.98
C THR A 19 -2.05 12.54 4.63
N ARG A 20 -3.39 12.54 4.72
CA ARG A 20 -4.23 13.71 4.48
C ARG A 20 -4.84 14.17 5.80
N LEU A 21 -4.42 15.35 6.26
CA LEU A 21 -5.00 16.02 7.41
C LEU A 21 -6.04 17.02 6.92
N ARG A 22 -7.31 16.81 7.28
CA ARG A 22 -8.41 17.72 6.94
C ARG A 22 -9.13 18.15 8.20
N LYS A 23 -9.45 19.43 8.33
CA LYS A 23 -10.38 19.87 9.37
C LYS A 23 -11.80 19.46 8.99
N SER A 24 -12.57 18.99 9.96
CA SER A 24 -14.00 18.78 9.79
C SER A 24 -14.67 20.09 9.40
N LYS A 25 -15.78 20.01 8.64
CA LYS A 25 -16.51 21.20 8.17
C LYS A 25 -16.94 22.12 9.32
N ASP A 26 -17.20 21.54 10.48
CA ASP A 26 -17.61 22.27 11.70
C ASP A 26 -16.41 22.74 12.55
N GLY A 27 -15.17 22.49 12.12
CA GLY A 27 -13.94 22.92 12.79
C GLY A 27 -13.61 22.19 14.11
N LYS A 28 -14.54 21.39 14.64
CA LYS A 28 -14.41 20.67 15.93
C LYS A 28 -13.45 19.48 15.91
N TYR A 29 -13.17 18.92 14.73
CA TYR A 29 -12.35 17.72 14.60
C TYR A 29 -11.29 17.86 13.52
N LEU A 30 -10.15 17.21 13.74
CA LEU A 30 -9.10 17.00 12.75
C LEU A 30 -9.19 15.56 12.26
N ILE A 31 -9.48 15.38 10.98
CA ILE A 31 -9.54 14.09 10.32
C ILE A 31 -8.14 13.79 9.81
N ASN A 32 -7.52 12.75 10.38
CA ASN A 32 -6.29 12.18 9.88
C ASN A 32 -6.62 10.96 9.02
N GLN A 33 -6.35 11.04 7.72
CA GLN A 33 -6.60 9.97 6.77
C GLN A 33 -5.28 9.46 6.21
N THR A 34 -4.94 8.21 6.51
CA THR A 34 -3.82 7.50 5.89
C THR A 34 -4.32 6.70 4.70
N ILE A 35 -3.79 6.97 3.52
CA ILE A 35 -4.10 6.26 2.27
C ILE A 35 -2.88 5.42 1.91
N ILE A 36 -3.05 4.11 1.91
CA ILE A 36 -2.02 3.14 1.51
C ILE A 36 -2.38 2.66 0.10
N THR A 37 -1.57 3.04 -0.90
CA THR A 37 -1.83 2.70 -2.31
C THR A 37 -0.81 1.67 -2.79
N HIS A 38 -1.29 0.48 -3.15
CA HIS A 38 -0.51 -0.54 -3.82
C HIS A 38 -0.77 -0.51 -5.32
N VAL A 39 0.29 -0.44 -6.13
CA VAL A 39 0.19 -0.54 -7.59
C VAL A 39 0.68 -1.92 -8.00
N ARG A 40 -0.22 -2.75 -8.53
CA ARG A 40 0.07 -4.10 -9.05
C ARG A 40 -0.57 -4.27 -10.43
N PRO A 41 -0.01 -5.11 -11.32
CA PRO A 41 -0.60 -5.39 -12.64
C PRO A 41 -1.99 -6.04 -12.51
N LEU A 42 -2.84 -5.87 -13.52
CA LEU A 42 -4.22 -6.37 -13.51
C LEU A 42 -4.28 -7.89 -13.33
N ASP A 43 -3.40 -8.61 -14.02
CA ASP A 43 -3.24 -10.07 -13.98
C ASP A 43 -3.08 -10.61 -12.56
N TYR A 44 -2.45 -9.83 -11.66
CA TYR A 44 -2.30 -10.21 -10.25
C TYR A 44 -3.66 -10.28 -9.53
N TYR A 45 -4.54 -9.31 -9.78
CA TYR A 45 -5.87 -9.30 -9.18
C TYR A 45 -6.81 -10.28 -9.88
N GLU A 46 -6.66 -10.49 -11.18
CA GLU A 46 -7.38 -11.55 -11.89
C GLU A 46 -7.04 -12.93 -11.32
N ALA A 47 -5.76 -13.21 -11.05
CA ALA A 47 -5.33 -14.45 -10.40
C ALA A 47 -5.88 -14.63 -8.98
N ILE A 48 -5.97 -13.55 -8.19
CA ILE A 48 -6.60 -13.57 -6.86
C ILE A 48 -8.10 -13.86 -6.97
N LEU A 49 -8.80 -13.12 -7.84
CA LEU A 49 -10.26 -13.22 -7.99
C LEU A 49 -10.67 -14.59 -8.54
N ASN A 50 -9.85 -15.18 -9.41
CA ASN A 50 -10.04 -16.51 -9.97
C ASN A 50 -9.58 -17.64 -9.04
N GLY A 51 -9.20 -17.33 -7.79
CA GLY A 51 -8.83 -18.33 -6.77
C GLY A 51 -7.61 -19.16 -7.13
N SER A 52 -6.75 -18.67 -8.03
CA SER A 52 -5.61 -19.42 -8.57
C SER A 52 -4.36 -19.34 -7.69
N LEU A 53 -4.46 -18.67 -6.54
CA LEU A 53 -3.37 -18.45 -5.58
C LEU A 53 -3.69 -19.19 -4.27
N ASP A 54 -3.41 -20.50 -4.22
CA ASP A 54 -3.37 -21.32 -2.99
C ASP A 54 -2.04 -21.10 -2.22
N GLY A 55 -1.58 -19.86 -2.11
CA GLY A 55 -0.32 -19.54 -1.45
C GLY A 55 -0.50 -18.38 -0.50
N ASP A 56 -0.38 -18.68 0.79
CA ASP A 56 -0.36 -17.76 1.93
C ASP A 56 0.14 -16.37 1.54
N LEU A 57 -0.80 -15.45 1.32
CA LEU A 57 -0.48 -14.05 1.32
C LEU A 57 -0.26 -13.69 2.80
N GLU A 58 1.00 -13.78 3.25
CA GLU A 58 1.45 -13.05 4.42
C GLU A 58 1.22 -11.56 4.13
N VAL A 59 0.02 -11.09 4.48
CA VAL A 59 -0.23 -9.69 4.71
C VAL A 59 0.61 -9.38 5.94
N GLU A 60 1.86 -8.95 5.75
CA GLU A 60 2.61 -8.28 6.82
C GLU A 60 1.78 -7.05 7.17
N GLU A 61 0.89 -7.21 8.15
CA GLU A 61 0.24 -6.12 8.84
C GLU A 61 1.37 -5.34 9.51
N ILE A 62 1.84 -4.27 8.84
CA ILE A 62 2.78 -3.34 9.45
C ILE A 62 1.97 -2.56 10.49
N VAL A 63 1.92 -3.12 11.70
CA VAL A 63 1.49 -2.44 12.91
C VAL A 63 2.54 -1.37 13.20
N VAL A 64 2.16 -0.10 13.03
CA VAL A 64 2.90 1.05 13.55
C VAL A 64 2.27 1.48 14.87
#